data_AF-A0A4W5P3R9-F1
#
_entry.id   AF-A0A4W5P3R9-F1
#
_cell.length_a   1.000
_cell.length_b   1.000
_cell.length_c   1.000
_cell.angle_alpha   90.00
_cell.angle_beta   90.00
_cell.angle_gamma   90.00
#
_symmetry.space_group_name_H-M   'P 1'
#
loop_
_entity.id
_entity.type
_entity.pdbx_description
1 polymer ?
#
loop_
_entity_poly.entity_id
_entity_poly.type
_entity_poly.pdbx_seq_one_letter_code
_entity_poly.pdbx_strand_id
1 'polypeptide(L)'
;MAAGCIVVPLIIPIRIPPPGKAKHEIDTTTPVEIGSDTPDVTIYYTLDGTKPEVTKRPGFGENSTLKYSGPIRLPEGKVSVKALAITRDGRESAIVTKLFLVEYVPSNEPPSIEDNEENSLNEYLPRRV
;
A
#
# COMPACT_ATOMS: atom_id res chain seq x y z
N MET A 1 22.33 24.70 -6.90
CA MET A 1 21.67 23.63 -6.13
C MET A 1 20.73 24.29 -5.15
N ALA A 2 19.44 23.99 -5.18
CA ALA A 2 18.48 24.57 -4.23
C ALA A 2 18.59 23.83 -2.89
N ALA A 3 19.38 24.36 -1.95
CA ALA A 3 19.44 23.86 -0.59
C ALA A 3 18.12 24.23 0.12
N GLY A 4 17.27 23.25 0.40
CA GLY A 4 16.06 23.45 1.22
C GLY A 4 14.78 22.77 0.73
N CYS A 5 14.72 22.29 -0.51
CA CYS A 5 13.54 21.60 -1.03
C CYS A 5 13.52 20.13 -0.58
N ILE A 6 12.39 19.67 -0.06
CA ILE A 6 12.16 18.25 0.27
C ILE A 6 11.92 17.51 -1.04
N VAL A 7 12.66 16.42 -1.25
CA VAL A 7 12.51 15.55 -2.42
C VAL A 7 11.14 14.88 -2.36
N VAL A 8 10.41 14.95 -3.47
CA VAL A 8 9.12 14.29 -3.61
C VAL A 8 9.27 12.77 -3.47
N PRO A 9 8.27 12.05 -2.93
CA PRO A 9 8.33 10.60 -2.87
C PRO A 9 8.40 9.97 -4.27
N LEU A 10 8.98 8.78 -4.34
CA LEU A 10 9.03 7.91 -5.51
C LEU A 10 8.11 6.72 -5.25
N ILE A 11 7.17 6.47 -6.15
CA ILE A 11 6.24 5.33 -6.07
C ILE A 11 6.66 4.30 -7.12
N ILE A 12 7.21 3.18 -6.66
CA ILE A 12 7.85 2.17 -7.52
C ILE A 12 7.30 0.76 -7.23
N PRO A 13 6.88 0.00 -8.25
CA PRO A 13 6.60 -1.41 -8.06
C PRO A 13 7.91 -2.17 -7.87
N ILE A 14 7.97 -3.05 -6.86
CA ILE A 14 9.17 -3.85 -6.57
C ILE A 14 9.35 -4.95 -7.61
N ARG A 15 8.24 -5.47 -8.15
CA ARG A 15 8.26 -6.47 -9.21
C ARG A 15 8.32 -5.78 -10.56
N ILE A 16 9.25 -6.24 -11.41
CA ILE A 16 9.31 -5.80 -12.81
C ILE A 16 8.02 -6.29 -13.48
N PRO A 17 7.27 -5.43 -14.19
CA PRO A 17 6.10 -5.87 -14.94
C PRO A 17 6.52 -6.94 -15.95
N PRO A 18 5.70 -7.98 -16.16
CA PRO A 18 6.02 -9.02 -17.13
C PRO A 18 6.28 -8.42 -18.52
N PRO A 19 7.20 -9.02 -19.30
CA PRO A 19 7.58 -8.50 -20.61
C PRO A 19 6.35 -8.38 -21.52
N GLY A 20 6.13 -7.18 -22.08
CA GLY A 20 4.97 -6.87 -22.93
C GLY A 20 3.85 -6.08 -22.24
N LYS A 21 3.91 -5.89 -20.91
CA LYS A 21 3.00 -5.02 -20.16
C LYS A 21 3.62 -3.64 -19.93
N ALA A 22 2.80 -2.61 -19.82
CA ALA A 22 3.26 -1.26 -19.55
C ALA A 22 3.80 -1.11 -18.11
N LYS A 23 4.70 -0.14 -17.89
CA LYS A 23 5.31 0.12 -16.57
C LYS A 23 4.33 0.49 -15.44
N HIS A 24 3.07 0.75 -15.77
CA HIS A 24 2.01 1.09 -14.82
C HIS A 24 1.02 -0.06 -14.63
N GLU A 25 1.19 -1.18 -15.34
CA GLU A 25 0.41 -2.39 -15.17
C GLU A 25 1.14 -3.30 -14.16
N ILE A 26 0.44 -3.64 -13.08
CA ILE A 26 0.93 -4.55 -12.04
C ILE A 26 -0.17 -5.55 -11.70
N ASP A 27 0.15 -6.54 -10.88
CA ASP A 27 -0.82 -7.49 -10.33
C ASP A 27 -1.08 -7.23 -8.83
N THR A 28 -2.17 -7.76 -8.29
CA THR A 28 -2.53 -7.67 -6.86
C THR A 28 -1.48 -8.24 -5.91
N THR A 29 -0.56 -9.07 -6.43
CA THR A 29 0.55 -9.66 -5.67
C THR A 29 1.80 -8.79 -5.66
N THR A 30 1.88 -7.79 -6.56
CA THR A 30 3.04 -6.93 -6.73
C THR A 30 3.08 -5.85 -5.64
N PRO A 31 4.08 -5.86 -4.75
CA PRO A 31 4.20 -4.81 -3.75
C PRO A 31 4.75 -3.53 -4.37
N VAL A 32 4.21 -2.41 -3.90
CA VAL A 32 4.59 -1.04 -4.28
C VAL A 32 5.32 -0.40 -3.11
N GLU A 33 6.53 0.07 -3.38
CA GLU A 33 7.33 0.82 -2.43
C GLU A 33 7.17 2.33 -2.67
N ILE A 34 7.13 3.08 -1.57
CA ILE A 34 7.14 4.53 -1.58
C ILE A 34 8.39 5.02 -0.84
N GLY A 35 9.37 5.53 -1.58
CA GLY A 35 10.65 5.99 -1.04
C GLY A 35 10.83 7.51 -1.14
N SER A 36 11.77 8.07 -0.37
CA SER A 36 12.23 9.46 -0.54
C SER A 36 13.73 9.53 -0.24
N ASP A 37 14.47 10.29 -1.06
CA ASP A 37 15.90 10.57 -0.81
C ASP A 37 16.12 11.59 0.32
N THR A 38 15.06 12.21 0.84
CA THR A 38 15.16 13.11 1.99
C THR A 38 15.24 12.29 3.27
N PRO A 39 16.30 12.43 4.10
CA PRO A 39 16.38 11.75 5.39
C PRO A 39 15.32 12.28 6.37
N ASP A 40 14.98 11.47 7.37
CA ASP A 40 14.10 11.84 8.50
C ASP A 40 12.71 12.38 8.08
N VAL A 41 12.16 11.82 7.01
CA VAL A 41 10.79 12.11 6.56
C VAL A 41 9.81 10.99 6.90
N THR A 42 8.59 11.38 7.19
CA THR A 42 7.43 10.49 7.22
C THR A 42 6.65 10.64 5.93
N ILE A 43 6.35 9.53 5.27
CA ILE A 43 5.59 9.53 4.02
C ILE A 43 4.12 9.20 4.31
N TYR A 44 3.22 9.96 3.70
CA TYR A 44 1.78 9.78 3.75
C TYR A 44 1.23 9.61 2.35
N TYR A 45 0.24 8.74 2.18
CA TYR A 45 -0.30 8.42 0.87
C TYR A 45 -1.81 8.14 0.89
N THR A 46 -2.42 8.18 -0.28
CA THR A 46 -3.82 7.81 -0.55
C THR A 46 -3.86 6.89 -1.77
N LEU A 47 -4.92 6.07 -1.89
CA LEU A 47 -5.09 5.11 -3.00
C LEU A 47 -6.26 5.47 -3.93
N ASP A 48 -7.17 6.30 -3.44
CA ASP A 48 -8.36 6.82 -4.13
C ASP A 48 -8.07 8.09 -4.96
N GLY A 49 -6.86 8.66 -4.85
CA GLY A 49 -6.45 9.85 -5.58
C GLY A 49 -6.82 11.19 -4.91
N THR A 50 -7.38 11.18 -3.69
CA THR A 50 -7.50 12.39 -2.86
C THR A 50 -6.13 12.90 -2.39
N LYS A 51 -6.07 14.16 -1.97
CA LYS A 51 -4.84 14.74 -1.42
C LYS A 51 -4.53 14.08 -0.08
N PRO A 52 -3.30 13.57 0.16
CA PRO A 52 -2.90 13.14 1.49
C PRO A 52 -2.91 14.33 2.46
N GLU A 53 -3.70 14.22 3.53
CA GLU A 53 -3.86 15.24 4.56
C GLU A 53 -3.33 14.69 5.89
N VAL A 54 -2.27 15.32 6.42
CA VAL A 54 -1.61 14.87 7.65
C VAL A 54 -2.20 15.52 8.90
N THR A 55 -2.71 16.74 8.75
CA THR A 55 -3.41 17.44 9.83
C THR A 55 -4.90 17.14 9.71
N LYS A 56 -5.42 16.19 10.51
CA LYS A 56 -6.86 16.01 10.66
C LYS A 56 -7.44 17.31 11.22
N ARG A 57 -8.17 18.06 10.40
CA ARG A 57 -8.95 19.20 10.91
C ARG A 57 -10.13 18.63 11.69
N PRO A 58 -10.34 19.01 12.95
CA PRO A 58 -11.51 18.57 13.70
C PRO A 58 -12.78 19.02 12.94
N GLY A 59 -13.62 18.07 12.55
CA GLY A 59 -14.86 18.30 11.79
C GLY A 59 -14.80 17.99 10.29
N PHE A 60 -13.64 17.63 9.73
CA PHE A 60 -13.55 17.01 8.40
C PHE A 60 -13.69 15.49 8.56
N GLY A 61 -14.44 14.83 7.67
CA GLY A 61 -14.73 13.39 7.73
C GLY A 61 -13.49 12.48 7.69
N GLU A 62 -13.69 11.17 7.64
CA GLU A 62 -12.58 10.21 7.50
C GLU A 62 -11.71 10.57 6.29
N ASN A 63 -10.41 10.77 6.53
CA ASN A 63 -9.44 10.97 5.46
C ASN A 63 -8.86 9.61 5.06
N SER A 64 -8.80 9.33 3.77
CA SER A 64 -8.17 8.12 3.23
C SER A 64 -6.63 8.13 3.30
N THR A 65 -6.06 9.04 4.10
CA THR A 65 -4.60 9.21 4.19
C THR A 65 -4.01 8.19 5.14
N LEU A 66 -3.08 7.40 4.60
CA LEU A 66 -2.37 6.34 5.30
C LEU A 66 -0.91 6.76 5.51
N LYS A 67 -0.33 6.39 6.65
CA LYS A 67 1.11 6.52 6.90
C LYS A 67 1.83 5.34 6.25
N TYR A 68 2.86 5.61 5.47
CA TYR A 68 3.71 4.58 4.88
C TYR A 68 4.65 3.98 5.93
N SER A 69 4.65 2.66 6.05
CA SER A 69 5.49 1.90 6.99
C SER A 69 6.26 0.75 6.31
N GLY A 70 6.06 0.53 5.02
CA GLY A 70 6.64 -0.57 4.26
C GLY A 70 5.86 -0.82 2.96
N PRO A 71 6.34 -1.73 2.10
CA PRO A 71 5.73 -2.01 0.81
C PRO A 71 4.25 -2.37 0.91
N ILE A 72 3.43 -1.82 0.03
CA ILE A 72 1.96 -1.96 0.06
C ILE A 72 1.46 -2.73 -1.16
N ARG A 73 0.42 -3.56 -0.98
CA ARG A 73 -0.30 -4.18 -2.09
C ARG A 73 -1.49 -3.30 -2.49
N LEU A 74 -1.72 -3.15 -3.79
CA LEU A 74 -2.81 -2.33 -4.31
C LEU A 74 -4.05 -3.21 -4.59
N PRO A 75 -5.27 -2.68 -4.39
CA PRO A 75 -6.49 -3.37 -4.78
C PRO A 75 -6.58 -3.51 -6.30
N GLU A 76 -7.36 -4.47 -6.78
CA GLU A 76 -7.59 -4.67 -8.21
C GLU A 76 -8.26 -3.45 -8.87
N GLY A 77 -8.00 -3.27 -10.17
CA GLY A 77 -8.54 -2.18 -10.97
C GLY A 77 -7.63 -0.96 -11.05
N LYS A 78 -8.23 0.21 -11.27
CA LYS A 78 -7.48 1.46 -11.48
C LYS A 78 -7.24 2.16 -10.15
N VAL A 79 -5.99 2.19 -9.71
CA VAL A 79 -5.60 2.78 -8.42
C VAL A 79 -4.77 4.04 -8.64
N SER A 80 -5.09 5.10 -7.90
CA SER A 80 -4.42 6.40 -7.98
C SER A 80 -3.67 6.68 -6.70
N VAL A 81 -2.39 6.32 -6.69
CA VAL A 81 -1.53 6.50 -5.53
C VAL A 81 -1.01 7.93 -5.51
N LYS A 82 -1.39 8.71 -4.49
CA LYS A 82 -0.77 10.00 -4.22
C LYS A 82 0.06 9.94 -2.96
N ALA A 83 1.24 10.53 -2.96
CA ALA A 83 2.14 10.50 -1.81
C ALA A 83 2.77 11.87 -1.53
N LEU A 84 3.04 12.11 -0.24
CA LEU A 84 3.63 13.31 0.32
C LEU A 84 4.67 12.92 1.39
N ALA A 85 5.84 13.55 1.38
CA ALA A 85 6.82 13.44 2.44
C ALA A 85 6.74 14.65 3.38
N ILE A 86 6.78 14.39 4.69
CA ILE A 86 6.81 15.42 5.73
C ILE A 86 8.04 15.20 6.62
N THR A 87 8.86 16.24 6.75
CA THR A 87 10.01 16.23 7.68
C THR A 87 9.54 16.36 9.13
N ARG A 88 10.39 15.98 10.10
CA ARG A 88 10.12 16.19 11.53
C ARG A 88 9.77 17.65 11.91
N ASP A 89 10.29 18.62 11.15
CA ASP A 89 10.05 20.06 11.32
C ASP A 89 8.69 20.52 10.75
N GLY A 90 7.90 19.61 10.17
CA GLY A 90 6.58 19.92 9.60
C GLY A 90 6.60 20.45 8.17
N ARG A 91 7.78 20.58 7.54
CA ARG A 91 7.88 20.94 6.13
C ARG A 91 7.42 19.79 5.23
N GLU A 92 6.70 20.14 4.17
CA GLU A 92 6.05 19.22 3.23
C GLU A 92 6.76 19.21 1.87
N SER A 93 6.84 18.04 1.22
CA SER A 93 7.21 17.94 -0.19
C SER A 93 6.06 18.37 -1.11
N ALA A 94 6.31 18.44 -2.43
CA ALA A 94 5.20 18.39 -3.37
C ALA A 94 4.55 17.00 -3.37
N ILE A 95 3.29 16.93 -3.78
CA ILE A 95 2.54 15.68 -3.91
C ILE A 95 2.87 15.02 -5.25
N VAL A 96 3.30 13.77 -5.21
CA VAL A 96 3.44 12.93 -6.41
C VAL A 96 2.16 12.15 -6.65
N THR A 97 1.84 11.88 -7.91
CA THR A 97 0.72 11.01 -8.30
C THR A 97 1.21 9.93 -9.25
N LYS A 98 0.85 8.68 -8.97
CA LYS A 98 1.13 7.52 -9.83
C LYS A 98 -0.15 6.72 -10.03
N LEU A 99 -0.49 6.48 -11.29
CA LEU A 99 -1.61 5.61 -11.66
C LEU A 99 -1.10 4.19 -11.90
N PHE A 100 -1.82 3.23 -11.34
CA PHE A 100 -1.61 1.81 -11.58
C PHE A 100 -2.87 1.16 -12.16
N LEU A 101 -2.67 0.25 -13.09
CA LEU A 101 -3.67 -0.71 -13.55
C LEU A 101 -3.32 -2.05 -12.90
N VAL A 102 -4.15 -2.47 -11.95
CA VAL A 102 -3.89 -3.65 -11.12
C VAL A 102 -4.75 -4.80 -11.63
N GLU A 103 -4.10 -5.81 -12.20
CA GLU A 103 -4.75 -7.04 -12.63
C GLU A 103 -4.96 -7.97 -11.43
N TYR A 104 -6.17 -8.48 -11.26
CA TYR A 104 -6.44 -9.47 -10.21
C TYR A 104 -5.71 -10.78 -10.54
N VAL A 105 -4.84 -11.19 -9.62
CA VAL A 105 -4.26 -12.53 -9.62
C VAL A 105 -4.70 -13.23 -8.34
N PRO A 106 -5.34 -14.41 -8.42
CA PRO A 106 -5.68 -15.17 -7.23
C PRO A 106 -4.37 -15.53 -6.52
N SER A 107 -4.19 -14.99 -5.31
CA SER A 107 -3.05 -15.33 -4.48
C SER A 107 -3.07 -16.84 -4.24
N ASN A 108 -2.07 -17.56 -4.74
CA ASN A 108 -1.86 -18.98 -4.41
C ASN A 108 -1.27 -19.14 -2.98
N GLU A 109 -1.39 -18.10 -2.14
CA GLU A 109 -1.07 -18.15 -0.73
C GLU A 109 -2.23 -18.93 -0.07
N PRO A 110 -1.98 -20.13 0.52
CA PRO A 110 -3.03 -20.82 1.25
C PRO A 110 -3.58 -19.87 2.32
N PRO A 111 -4.90 -19.89 2.60
CA PRO A 111 -5.45 -19.08 3.68
C PRO A 111 -4.59 -19.33 4.92
N SER A 112 -4.00 -18.27 5.48
CA SER A 112 -3.30 -18.35 6.75
C SER A 112 -4.34 -18.74 7.79
N ILE A 113 -4.47 -20.04 8.07
CA ILE A 113 -5.28 -20.54 9.18
C ILE A 113 -4.53 -20.13 10.44
N GLU A 114 -4.78 -18.92 10.89
CA GLU A 114 -4.58 -18.51 12.27
C GLU A 114 -5.94 -18.58 12.98
N ASP A 115 -6.57 -19.76 12.88
CA ASP A 115 -7.65 -20.17 13.77
C ASP A 115 -7.03 -21.15 14.76
N ASN A 116 -6.54 -20.58 15.86
CA ASN A 116 -6.18 -21.34 17.03
C ASN A 116 -7.47 -21.79 17.73
N GLU A 117 -7.52 -23.10 18.02
CA GLU A 117 -8.41 -23.85 18.93
C GLU A 117 -9.94 -23.82 18.66
N GLU A 118 -10.58 -24.92 18.22
CA GLU A 118 -10.78 -26.13 19.03
C GLU A 118 -11.13 -27.36 18.15
N ASN A 119 -10.37 -28.42 18.39
CA ASN A 119 -10.65 -29.81 18.07
C ASN A 119 -12.08 -30.25 18.48
N SER A 120 -13.02 -30.29 17.54
CA SER A 120 -14.30 -30.99 17.69
C SER A 120 -14.53 -31.98 16.55
N LEU A 121 -13.64 -32.96 16.44
CA LEU A 121 -13.78 -34.10 15.50
C LEU A 121 -13.36 -35.43 16.14
N ASN A 122 -13.79 -35.66 17.38
CA ASN A 122 -13.81 -37.00 17.96
C ASN A 122 -15.25 -37.33 18.34
N GLU A 123 -15.99 -37.99 17.43
CA GLU A 123 -16.81 -39.18 17.72
C GLU A 123 -17.84 -39.42 16.59
N TYR A 124 -17.37 -39.90 15.44
CA TYR A 124 -18.20 -40.74 14.56
C TYR A 124 -17.31 -41.81 13.92
N LEU A 125 -17.04 -42.87 14.69
CA LEU A 125 -16.73 -44.18 14.10
C LEU A 125 -17.78 -45.19 14.57
N PRO A 126 -18.50 -45.87 13.66
CA PRO A 126 -19.38 -46.95 14.04
C PRO A 126 -18.54 -48.21 14.29
N ARG A 127 -18.51 -48.72 15.53
CA ARG A 127 -18.10 -50.11 15.76
C ARG A 127 -19.33 -51.01 15.74
N ARG A 128 -19.55 -51.60 14.56
CA ARG A 128 -20.39 -52.77 14.35
C ARG A 128 -19.51 -54.02 14.48
N VAL A 129 -19.75 -54.84 15.50
CA VAL A 129 -19.90 -56.31 15.45
C VAL A 129 -20.15 -56.83 16.86
#